data_AF-A0A959B6A0-F1
#
_entry.id   AF-A0A959B6A0-F1
#
_cell.length_a   1.000
_cell.length_b   1.000
_cell.length_c   1.000
_cell.angle_alpha   90.00
_cell.angle_beta   90.00
_cell.angle_gamma   90.00
#
_symmetry.space_group_name_H-M   'P 1'
#
loop_
_entity.id
_entity.type
_entity.pdbx_description
1 polymer ?
#
loop_
_entity_poly.entity_id
_entity_poly.type
_entity_poly.pdbx_seq_one_letter_code
_entity_poly.pdbx_strand_id
1 'polypeptide(L)'
;MEKYLKYLLADITAAADNVPVLTFGDEEEEDFFIPLEEEEKTARREVLAIRLGLRQEWFPPATRLEEAQMSRILEAMAHCLDAYGFIPHFPMGLPLNRKYEVLVDFLSHEVPILVHNPWQIDFCDYEPRTCPFGDTFCQCKVYEQWLSRFETEEEALSAESLEALMNQQGFAGSFFDEEDEEEEEEEDESYFLEEDYLDDDDFDMEEGEWDDDDEDDSFLFGFS
;
A
#
# COMPACT_ATOMS: atom_id res chain seq x y z
N MET A 1 7.11 4.69 32.14
CA MET A 1 6.39 4.45 30.87
C MET A 1 7.28 3.72 29.88
N GLU A 2 8.52 4.17 29.67
CA GLU A 2 9.50 3.52 28.77
C GLU A 2 9.58 1.99 28.82
N LYS A 3 9.66 1.38 30.01
CA LYS A 3 9.70 -0.08 30.13
C LYS A 3 8.47 -0.76 29.53
N TYR A 4 7.28 -0.17 29.71
CA TYR A 4 6.04 -0.68 29.14
C TYR A 4 6.04 -0.53 27.62
N LEU A 5 6.43 0.65 27.14
CA LEU A 5 6.55 0.94 25.72
C LEU A 5 7.47 -0.05 25.01
N LYS A 6 8.59 -0.43 25.64
CA LYS A 6 9.48 -1.46 25.10
C LYS A 6 8.79 -2.80 24.85
N TYR A 7 7.91 -3.25 25.76
CA TYR A 7 7.16 -4.48 25.55
C TYR A 7 6.08 -4.32 24.48
N LEU A 8 5.33 -3.22 24.51
CA LEU A 8 4.32 -2.93 23.50
C LEU A 8 4.91 -2.91 22.09
N LEU A 9 6.04 -2.23 21.89
CA LEU A 9 6.73 -2.20 20.60
C LEU A 9 7.20 -3.59 20.18
N ALA A 10 7.72 -4.40 21.11
CA ALA A 10 8.12 -5.78 20.81
C ALA A 10 6.93 -6.67 20.43
N ASP A 11 5.77 -6.45 21.05
CA ASP A 11 4.54 -7.17 20.72
C ASP A 11 4.01 -6.75 19.33
N ILE A 12 4.09 -5.46 18.98
CA ILE A 12 3.72 -4.95 17.65
C ILE A 12 4.66 -5.52 16.58
N THR A 13 5.97 -5.50 16.80
CA THR A 13 6.92 -6.07 15.83
C THR A 13 6.72 -7.57 15.67
N ALA A 14 6.48 -8.29 16.77
CA ALA A 14 6.20 -9.72 16.70
C ALA A 14 4.88 -10.02 15.96
N ALA A 15 3.89 -9.13 16.03
CA ALA A 15 2.67 -9.26 15.23
C ALA A 15 2.94 -9.10 13.73
N ALA A 16 3.79 -8.14 13.35
CA ALA A 16 4.23 -7.92 11.97
C ALA A 16 5.03 -9.11 11.40
N ASP A 17 5.84 -9.79 12.22
CA ASP A 17 6.61 -10.96 11.78
C ASP A 17 5.74 -12.23 11.63
N ASN A 18 4.57 -12.27 12.29
CA ASN A 18 3.67 -13.43 12.28
C ASN A 18 2.50 -13.26 11.29
N VAL A 19 2.72 -12.52 10.20
CA VAL A 19 1.73 -12.38 9.12
C VAL A 19 1.42 -13.77 8.56
N PRO A 20 0.14 -14.20 8.55
CA PRO A 20 -0.26 -15.37 7.80
C PRO A 20 0.04 -15.08 6.33
N VAL A 21 0.86 -15.94 5.69
CA VAL A 21 1.29 -15.80 4.28
C VAL A 21 0.18 -15.16 3.47
N LEU A 22 0.36 -13.87 3.16
CA LEU A 22 -0.45 -13.20 2.15
C LEU A 22 0.06 -13.82 0.87
N THR A 23 -0.74 -14.69 0.27
CA THR A 23 -0.46 -15.26 -1.05
C THR A 23 -0.59 -14.13 -2.06
N PHE A 24 0.37 -13.21 -2.08
CA PHE A 24 0.81 -12.63 -3.34
C PHE A 24 1.28 -13.85 -4.12
N GLY A 25 0.47 -14.26 -5.11
CA GLY A 25 0.43 -15.62 -5.65
C GLY A 25 1.77 -16.31 -5.68
N ASP A 26 1.82 -17.54 -5.14
CA ASP A 26 2.88 -18.46 -5.52
C ASP A 26 2.92 -18.46 -7.06
N GLU A 27 4.11 -18.35 -7.65
CA GLU A 27 4.40 -18.10 -9.09
C GLU A 27 3.74 -19.09 -10.09
N GLU A 28 2.88 -20.00 -9.62
CA GLU A 28 2.19 -21.04 -10.39
C GLU A 28 0.68 -20.80 -10.58
N GLU A 29 0.05 -19.83 -9.91
CA GLU A 29 -1.33 -19.43 -10.20
C GLU A 29 -1.34 -18.30 -11.24
N GLU A 30 -1.94 -18.53 -12.41
CA GLU A 30 -2.24 -17.50 -13.43
C GLU A 30 -2.59 -16.17 -12.74
N ASP A 31 -1.97 -15.05 -13.14
CA ASP A 31 -2.22 -13.70 -12.63
C ASP A 31 -3.72 -13.36 -12.65
N PHE A 32 -4.46 -13.80 -11.64
CA PHE A 32 -5.86 -13.49 -11.43
C PHE A 32 -5.91 -12.07 -10.88
N PHE A 33 -5.83 -11.10 -11.78
CA PHE A 33 -6.11 -9.71 -11.45
C PHE A 33 -7.58 -9.58 -11.07
N ILE A 34 -7.86 -9.40 -9.78
CA ILE A 34 -9.19 -9.12 -9.25
C ILE A 34 -9.25 -7.63 -8.90
N PRO A 35 -10.16 -6.84 -9.50
CA PRO A 35 -10.35 -5.45 -9.13
C PRO A 35 -10.70 -5.29 -7.64
N LEU A 36 -10.16 -4.26 -6.99
CA LEU A 36 -10.37 -3.97 -5.57
C LEU A 36 -11.86 -3.98 -5.19
N GLU A 37 -12.73 -3.38 -6.00
CA GLU A 37 -14.16 -3.28 -5.70
C GLU A 37 -14.91 -4.61 -5.83
N GLU A 38 -14.34 -5.60 -6.52
CA GLU A 38 -14.87 -6.96 -6.59
C GLU A 38 -14.39 -7.78 -5.40
N GLU A 39 -13.10 -7.67 -5.07
CA GLU A 39 -12.52 -8.34 -3.92
C GLU A 39 -13.18 -7.86 -2.61
N GLU A 40 -13.30 -6.55 -2.40
CA GLU A 40 -13.90 -5.97 -1.19
C GLU A 40 -15.33 -6.50 -0.92
N LYS A 41 -16.14 -6.66 -1.97
CA LYS A 41 -17.53 -7.15 -1.85
C LYS A 41 -17.62 -8.60 -1.38
N THR A 42 -16.60 -9.39 -1.67
CA THR A 42 -16.54 -10.82 -1.35
C THR A 42 -15.64 -11.12 -0.15
N ALA A 43 -14.81 -10.14 0.26
CA ALA A 43 -13.87 -10.25 1.34
C ALA A 43 -14.54 -10.55 2.68
N ARG A 44 -13.89 -11.40 3.47
CA ARG A 44 -14.25 -11.59 4.88
C ARG A 44 -13.91 -10.33 5.65
N ARG A 45 -14.81 -9.88 6.51
CA ARG A 45 -14.54 -8.79 7.45
C ARG A 45 -14.11 -9.33 8.81
N GLU A 46 -13.08 -8.73 9.38
CA GLU A 46 -12.58 -9.05 10.71
C GLU A 46 -12.27 -7.78 11.49
N VAL A 47 -12.39 -7.85 12.82
CA VAL A 47 -11.96 -6.74 13.69
C VAL A 47 -10.44 -6.62 13.63
N LEU A 48 -9.94 -5.42 13.35
CA LEU A 48 -8.51 -5.18 13.12
C LEU A 48 -7.63 -5.63 14.30
N ALA A 49 -8.03 -5.34 15.54
CA ALA A 49 -7.37 -5.81 16.75
C ALA A 49 -7.21 -7.35 16.78
N ILE A 50 -8.24 -8.09 16.39
CA ILE A 50 -8.21 -9.55 16.37
C ILE A 50 -7.25 -10.03 15.28
N ARG A 51 -7.30 -9.42 14.10
CA ARG A 51 -6.44 -9.76 12.96
C ARG A 51 -4.96 -9.57 13.28
N LEU A 52 -4.61 -8.45 13.92
CA LEU A 52 -3.23 -8.14 14.30
C LEU A 52 -2.77 -8.85 15.58
N GLY A 53 -3.69 -9.47 16.33
CA GLY A 53 -3.37 -10.03 17.66
C GLY A 53 -3.06 -8.96 18.73
N LEU A 54 -3.42 -7.70 18.47
CA LEU A 54 -3.21 -6.57 19.37
C LEU A 54 -4.52 -6.20 20.07
N ARG A 55 -4.45 -5.61 21.25
CA ARG A 55 -5.65 -5.14 21.97
C ARG A 55 -5.59 -3.64 22.20
N GLN A 56 -6.71 -2.96 22.00
CA GLN A 56 -6.83 -1.51 22.23
C GLN A 56 -6.40 -1.14 23.65
N GLU A 57 -6.68 -1.97 24.66
CA GLU A 57 -6.33 -1.69 26.06
C GLU A 57 -4.82 -1.77 26.35
N TRP A 58 -4.01 -2.29 25.41
CA TRP A 58 -2.55 -2.27 25.51
C TRP A 58 -1.96 -0.90 25.14
N PHE A 59 -2.75 -0.03 24.54
CA PHE A 59 -2.30 1.29 24.14
C PHE A 59 -2.56 2.29 25.28
N PRO A 60 -1.51 2.94 25.82
CA PRO A 60 -1.68 3.93 26.87
C PRO A 60 -2.34 5.20 26.32
N PRO A 61 -3.14 5.94 27.11
CA PRO A 61 -3.77 7.16 26.63
C PRO A 61 -2.72 8.20 26.24
N ALA A 62 -2.99 8.98 25.18
CA ALA A 62 -2.07 9.97 24.62
C ALA A 62 -1.53 10.97 25.65
N THR A 63 -2.34 11.33 26.66
CA THR A 63 -1.94 12.24 27.76
C THR A 63 -0.79 11.71 28.63
N ARG A 64 -0.43 10.43 28.51
CA ARG A 64 0.65 9.77 29.25
C ARG A 64 1.89 9.49 28.42
N LEU A 65 1.85 9.83 27.13
CA LEU A 65 2.94 9.61 26.19
C LEU A 65 3.62 10.93 25.85
N GLU A 66 4.94 10.86 25.70
CA GLU A 66 5.71 11.93 25.08
C GLU A 66 5.59 11.82 23.56
N GLU A 67 5.83 12.92 22.85
CA GLU A 67 5.73 12.97 21.39
C GLU A 67 6.62 11.94 20.69
N ALA A 68 7.87 11.81 21.15
CA ALA A 68 8.80 10.80 20.64
C ALA A 68 8.33 9.36 20.88
N GLN A 69 7.57 9.12 21.96
CA GLN A 69 7.00 7.80 22.24
C GLN A 69 5.81 7.52 21.32
N MET A 70 4.96 8.52 21.07
CA MET A 70 3.84 8.39 20.13
C MET A 70 4.33 8.13 18.70
N SER A 71 5.36 8.85 18.25
CA SER A 71 5.98 8.63 16.93
C SER A 71 6.41 7.18 16.76
N ARG A 72 7.17 6.65 17.72
CA ARG A 72 7.65 5.26 17.68
C ARG A 72 6.53 4.22 17.65
N ILE A 73 5.41 4.46 18.35
CA ILE A 73 4.26 3.55 18.28
C ILE A 73 3.60 3.64 16.91
N LEU A 74 3.38 4.87 16.40
CA LEU A 74 2.76 5.08 15.10
C LEU A 74 3.58 4.45 13.97
N GLU A 75 4.91 4.62 13.98
CA GLU A 75 5.83 3.98 13.04
C GLU A 75 5.74 2.45 13.11
N ALA A 76 5.84 1.86 14.31
CA ALA A 76 5.73 0.41 14.48
C ALA A 76 4.35 -0.13 14.04
N MET A 77 3.29 0.63 14.31
CA MET A 77 1.93 0.27 13.87
C MET A 77 1.77 0.39 12.36
N ALA A 78 2.34 1.41 11.73
CA ALA A 78 2.30 1.58 10.28
C ALA A 78 2.98 0.38 9.58
N HIS A 79 4.18 0.01 10.03
CA HIS A 79 4.88 -1.18 9.55
C HIS A 79 4.06 -2.47 9.78
N CYS A 80 3.44 -2.61 10.96
CA CYS A 80 2.59 -3.76 11.25
C CYS A 80 1.33 -3.80 10.36
N LEU A 81 0.75 -2.66 10.01
CA LEU A 81 -0.42 -2.60 9.14
C LEU A 81 -0.04 -2.92 7.69
N ASP A 82 1.05 -2.33 7.22
CA ASP A 82 1.60 -2.56 5.89
C ASP A 82 1.91 -4.04 5.65
N ALA A 83 2.54 -4.71 6.62
CA ALA A 83 2.80 -6.15 6.57
C ALA A 83 1.52 -7.01 6.44
N TYR A 84 0.36 -6.50 6.88
CA TYR A 84 -0.95 -7.13 6.74
C TYR A 84 -1.74 -6.65 5.51
N GLY A 85 -1.13 -5.83 4.64
CA GLY A 85 -1.76 -5.26 3.46
C GLY A 85 -2.69 -4.08 3.76
N PHE A 86 -2.49 -3.37 4.87
CA PHE A 86 -3.30 -2.20 5.25
C PHE A 86 -2.50 -0.90 5.14
N ILE A 87 -3.06 0.10 4.48
CA ILE A 87 -2.43 1.40 4.28
C ILE A 87 -3.23 2.47 5.04
N PRO A 88 -2.79 2.95 6.22
CA PRO A 88 -3.50 3.97 6.98
C PRO A 88 -3.33 5.36 6.36
N HIS A 89 -4.44 6.00 5.97
CA HIS A 89 -4.42 7.32 5.36
C HIS A 89 -4.85 8.42 6.34
N PHE A 90 -3.91 9.29 6.74
CA PHE A 90 -4.19 10.41 7.64
C PHE A 90 -4.25 11.73 6.88
N PRO A 91 -5.12 12.68 7.28
CA PRO A 91 -5.07 14.04 6.76
C PRO A 91 -3.71 14.70 7.02
N MET A 92 -3.26 15.50 6.06
CA MET A 92 -2.02 16.26 6.20
C MET A 92 -2.07 17.23 7.38
N GLY A 93 -0.94 17.42 8.05
CA GLY A 93 -0.82 18.32 9.20
C GLY A 93 -1.54 17.84 10.47
N LEU A 94 -2.14 16.64 10.47
CA LEU A 94 -2.80 16.11 11.66
C LEU A 94 -1.77 15.86 12.78
N PRO A 95 -1.96 16.43 13.99
CA PRO A 95 -1.03 16.27 15.10
C PRO A 95 -0.84 14.81 15.53
N LEU A 96 0.37 14.45 15.97
CA LEU A 96 0.73 13.07 16.35
C LEU A 96 -0.21 12.47 17.41
N ASN A 97 -0.63 13.25 18.40
CA ASN A 97 -1.58 12.77 19.41
C ASN A 97 -2.93 12.39 18.81
N ARG A 98 -3.38 13.10 17.77
CA ARG A 98 -4.65 12.81 17.09
C ARG A 98 -4.52 11.62 16.16
N LYS A 99 -3.41 11.51 15.41
CA LYS A 99 -3.09 10.30 14.62
C LYS A 99 -3.12 9.05 15.51
N TYR A 100 -2.46 9.14 16.67
CA TYR A 100 -2.41 8.08 17.66
C TYR A 100 -3.78 7.68 18.18
N GLU A 101 -4.58 8.64 18.66
CA GLU A 101 -5.92 8.38 19.20
C GLU A 101 -6.81 7.69 18.16
N VAL A 102 -6.84 8.23 16.93
CA VAL A 102 -7.68 7.70 15.85
C VAL A 102 -7.26 6.29 15.47
N LEU A 103 -5.96 6.02 15.35
CA LEU A 103 -5.47 4.69 15.01
C LEU A 103 -5.82 3.65 16.09
N VAL A 104 -5.61 4.01 17.36
CA VAL A 104 -5.90 3.13 18.49
C VAL A 104 -7.40 2.85 18.59
N ASP A 105 -8.25 3.85 18.38
CA ASP A 105 -9.71 3.68 18.35
C ASP A 105 -10.16 2.80 17.17
N PHE A 106 -9.48 2.94 16.03
CA PHE A 106 -9.77 2.16 14.83
C PHE A 106 -9.47 0.66 14.97
N LEU A 107 -8.61 0.25 15.91
CA LEU A 107 -8.36 -1.18 16.19
C LEU A 107 -9.64 -1.97 16.51
N SER A 108 -10.67 -1.31 17.01
CA SER A 108 -11.96 -1.95 17.32
C SER A 108 -12.90 -2.11 16.11
N HIS A 109 -12.52 -1.61 14.94
CA HIS A 109 -13.36 -1.59 13.74
C HIS A 109 -13.14 -2.82 12.85
N GLU A 110 -14.17 -3.16 12.08
CA GLU A 110 -14.12 -4.24 11.10
C GLU A 110 -13.56 -3.76 9.75
N VAL A 111 -12.51 -4.44 9.28
CA VAL A 111 -11.86 -4.20 8.00
C VAL A 111 -12.05 -5.42 7.08
N PRO A 112 -12.14 -5.22 5.75
CA PRO A 112 -12.07 -6.33 4.81
C PRO A 112 -10.65 -6.92 4.81
N ILE A 113 -10.56 -8.24 4.78
CA ILE A 113 -9.28 -8.95 4.62
C ILE A 113 -9.15 -9.31 3.15
N LEU A 114 -8.28 -8.59 2.47
CA LEU A 114 -7.97 -8.79 1.06
C LEU A 114 -6.74 -9.71 0.93
N VAL A 115 -6.71 -10.48 -0.15
CA VAL A 115 -5.65 -11.42 -0.51
C VAL A 115 -4.81 -10.86 -1.65
N HIS A 116 -5.44 -10.18 -2.62
CA HIS A 116 -4.79 -9.74 -3.86
C HIS A 116 -4.50 -8.24 -3.89
N ASN A 117 -5.26 -7.42 -3.16
CA ASN A 117 -5.06 -5.97 -3.11
C ASN A 117 -4.77 -5.48 -1.69
N PRO A 118 -3.99 -4.39 -1.52
CA PRO A 118 -3.92 -3.70 -0.25
C PRO A 118 -5.23 -2.95 0.03
N TRP A 119 -5.61 -2.85 1.31
CA TRP A 119 -6.77 -2.10 1.75
C TRP A 119 -6.36 -0.75 2.36
N GLN A 120 -6.91 0.33 1.81
CA GLN A 120 -6.72 1.67 2.36
C GLN A 120 -7.65 1.89 3.55
N ILE A 121 -7.07 2.27 4.69
CA ILE A 121 -7.82 2.63 5.89
C ILE A 121 -8.04 4.14 5.87
N ASP A 122 -9.25 4.51 5.48
CA ASP A 122 -9.74 5.87 5.58
C ASP A 122 -10.46 6.11 6.91
N PHE A 123 -10.02 7.14 7.62
CA PHE A 123 -10.61 7.54 8.90
C PHE A 123 -11.71 8.60 8.76
N CYS A 124 -12.11 8.95 7.53
CA CYS A 124 -13.22 9.86 7.28
C CYS A 124 -14.06 9.42 6.08
N ASP A 125 -15.35 9.73 6.11
CA ASP A 125 -16.31 9.36 5.06
C ASP A 125 -16.32 10.32 3.86
N TYR A 126 -15.27 11.13 3.69
CA TYR A 126 -15.18 12.16 2.64
C TYR A 126 -16.32 13.20 2.65
N GLU A 127 -17.07 13.32 3.74
CA GLU A 127 -18.12 14.33 3.93
C GLU A 127 -17.58 15.53 4.72
N PRO A 128 -17.30 16.67 4.07
CA PRO A 128 -16.68 17.82 4.72
C PRO A 128 -17.52 18.42 5.86
N ARG A 129 -18.85 18.24 5.85
CA ARG A 129 -19.71 18.77 6.93
C ARG A 129 -19.66 17.96 8.22
N THR A 130 -19.29 16.68 8.14
CA THR A 130 -19.25 15.75 9.28
C THR A 130 -17.86 15.16 9.48
N CYS A 131 -16.82 15.79 8.93
CA CYS A 131 -15.44 15.30 9.03
C CYS A 131 -15.01 15.14 10.51
N PRO A 132 -14.55 13.94 10.93
CA PRO A 132 -14.19 13.67 12.32
C PRO A 132 -12.95 14.47 12.79
N PHE A 133 -12.14 14.94 11.84
CA PHE A 133 -10.96 15.76 12.10
C PHE A 133 -11.28 17.25 12.24
N GLY A 134 -12.52 17.67 12.00
CA GLY A 134 -12.95 19.06 12.04
C GLY A 134 -12.42 19.89 10.88
N ASP A 135 -12.78 21.17 10.87
CA ASP A 135 -12.57 22.07 9.73
C ASP A 135 -11.10 22.32 9.41
N THR A 136 -10.24 22.31 10.42
CA THR A 136 -8.81 22.65 10.30
C THR A 136 -8.01 21.60 9.54
N PHE A 137 -8.42 20.33 9.61
CA PHE A 137 -7.70 19.21 9.00
C PHE A 137 -8.50 18.55 7.86
N CYS A 138 -9.64 19.11 7.49
CA CYS A 138 -10.50 18.56 6.45
C CYS A 138 -10.03 19.01 5.05
N GLN A 139 -9.30 18.14 4.36
CA GLN A 139 -8.87 18.40 2.98
C GLN A 139 -10.04 18.48 1.99
N CYS A 140 -11.13 17.73 2.23
CA CYS A 140 -12.35 17.75 1.40
C CYS A 140 -12.92 19.18 1.25
N LYS A 141 -12.80 20.03 2.28
CA LYS A 141 -13.23 21.44 2.18
C LYS A 141 -12.37 22.27 1.25
N VAL A 142 -11.07 21.98 1.19
CA VAL A 142 -10.15 22.64 0.25
C VAL A 142 -10.54 22.26 -1.18
N TYR A 143 -10.82 20.97 -1.40
CA TYR A 143 -11.31 20.50 -2.70
C TYR A 143 -12.67 21.09 -3.07
N GLU A 144 -13.65 21.17 -2.16
CA GLU A 144 -14.92 21.85 -2.44
C GLU A 144 -14.74 23.32 -2.80
N GLN A 145 -13.86 24.04 -2.08
CA GLN A 145 -13.57 25.44 -2.38
C GLN A 145 -12.89 25.59 -3.74
N TRP A 146 -11.91 24.73 -4.04
CA TRP A 146 -11.26 24.70 -5.34
C TRP A 146 -12.27 24.37 -6.45
N LEU A 147 -13.13 23.37 -6.24
CA LEU A 147 -14.16 22.98 -7.19
C LEU A 147 -15.17 24.10 -7.45
N SER A 148 -15.57 24.83 -6.41
CA SER A 148 -16.53 25.95 -6.54
C SER A 148 -15.99 27.10 -7.39
N ARG A 149 -14.66 27.26 -7.48
CA ARG A 149 -14.04 28.26 -8.37
C ARG A 149 -14.25 27.91 -9.85
N PHE A 150 -14.42 26.62 -10.19
CA PHE A 150 -14.72 26.18 -11.56
C PHE A 150 -16.09 26.62 -12.05
N GLU A 151 -17.08 26.74 -11.17
CA GLU A 151 -18.41 27.19 -11.57
C GLU A 151 -18.41 28.68 -11.96
N THR A 152 -17.38 29.43 -11.55
CA THR A 152 -17.32 30.89 -11.71
C THR A 152 -16.24 31.38 -12.66
N GLU A 153 -15.16 30.63 -12.88
CA GLU A 153 -13.97 31.09 -13.63
C GLU A 153 -13.52 30.00 -14.64
N GLU A 154 -13.66 30.25 -15.95
CA GLU A 154 -13.38 29.28 -17.05
C GLU A 154 -11.89 28.90 -17.23
N GLU A 155 -10.94 29.59 -16.59
CA GLU A 155 -9.50 29.50 -16.95
C GLU A 155 -8.55 28.97 -15.85
N ALA A 156 -9.03 28.47 -14.71
CA ALA A 156 -8.17 28.17 -13.54
C ALA A 156 -7.79 26.68 -13.33
N LEU A 157 -7.77 25.87 -14.40
CA LEU A 157 -7.36 24.46 -14.33
C LEU A 157 -5.83 24.32 -14.40
N SER A 158 -5.16 24.49 -13.26
CA SER A 158 -3.80 23.96 -13.10
C SER A 158 -3.64 23.30 -11.73
N ALA A 159 -2.83 22.25 -11.66
CA ALA A 159 -2.44 21.64 -10.38
C ALA A 159 -1.83 22.69 -9.42
N GLU A 160 -1.16 23.70 -9.98
CA GLU A 160 -0.59 24.84 -9.25
C GLU A 160 -1.66 25.63 -8.47
N SER A 161 -2.90 25.72 -8.97
CA SER A 161 -3.97 26.47 -8.30
C SER A 161 -4.53 25.74 -7.08
N LEU A 162 -4.57 24.40 -7.14
CA LEU A 162 -4.92 23.53 -6.02
C LEU A 162 -3.80 23.50 -4.98
N GLU A 163 -2.56 23.32 -5.43
CA GLU A 163 -1.38 23.30 -4.57
C GLU A 163 -1.23 24.63 -3.81
N ALA A 164 -1.45 25.77 -4.48
CA ALA A 164 -1.47 27.07 -3.83
C ALA A 164 -2.56 27.19 -2.74
N LEU A 165 -3.74 26.60 -2.96
CA LEU A 165 -4.81 26.57 -1.97
C LEU A 165 -4.48 25.68 -0.76
N MET A 166 -3.92 24.49 -1.01
CA MET A 166 -3.50 23.56 0.02
C MET A 166 -2.38 24.18 0.88
N ASN A 167 -1.40 24.81 0.23
CA ASN A 167 -0.34 25.57 0.89
C ASN A 167 -0.90 26.74 1.72
N GLN A 168 -1.86 27.51 1.19
CA GLN A 168 -2.49 28.63 1.91
C GLN A 168 -3.20 28.17 3.20
N GLN A 169 -3.79 26.97 3.19
CA GLN A 169 -4.48 26.40 4.35
C GLN A 169 -3.55 25.64 5.30
N GLY A 170 -2.24 25.66 5.06
CA GLY A 170 -1.26 25.03 5.94
C GLY A 170 -1.13 23.51 5.74
N PHE A 171 -1.63 22.98 4.63
CA PHE A 171 -1.39 21.59 4.20
C PHE A 171 -0.09 21.46 3.39
N ALA A 172 0.91 22.29 3.70
CA ALA A 172 2.19 22.27 3.00
C ALA A 172 2.90 20.93 3.28
N GLY A 173 2.96 20.11 2.24
CA GLY A 173 3.51 18.77 2.20
C GLY A 173 3.16 18.26 0.81
N SER A 174 4.17 17.91 0.03
CA SER A 174 3.96 17.36 -1.30
C SER A 174 3.16 16.06 -1.15
N PHE A 175 2.09 15.97 -1.92
CA PHE A 175 1.34 14.74 -2.17
C PHE A 175 2.19 13.68 -2.91
N PHE A 176 3.48 13.97 -3.15
CA PHE A 176 4.39 13.21 -4.02
C PHE A 176 5.86 13.08 -3.52
N ASP A 177 6.32 13.67 -2.40
CA ASP A 177 7.73 13.47 -1.92
C ASP A 177 7.89 12.26 -0.96
N GLU A 178 7.13 11.19 -1.14
CA GLU A 178 7.49 9.87 -0.61
C GLU A 178 7.86 8.95 -1.78
N GLU A 179 8.64 9.46 -2.74
CA GLU A 179 9.51 8.63 -3.58
C GLU A 179 10.87 8.56 -2.89
N ASP A 180 11.12 7.41 -2.26
CA ASP A 180 12.40 6.75 -2.11
C ASP A 180 13.67 7.61 -2.32
N GLU A 181 14.26 8.09 -1.22
CA GLU A 181 15.71 8.23 -1.16
C GLU A 181 16.30 6.80 -1.11
N GLU A 182 16.27 6.08 -2.23
CA GLU A 182 17.14 4.93 -2.46
C GLU A 182 18.58 5.44 -2.36
N GLU A 183 19.28 5.02 -1.31
CA GLU A 183 20.73 5.17 -1.21
C GLU A 183 21.35 4.54 -2.46
N GLU A 184 21.89 5.37 -3.36
CA GLU A 184 22.82 4.93 -4.40
C GLU A 184 24.05 4.31 -3.72
N GLU A 185 24.00 3.01 -3.43
CA GLU A 185 25.22 2.24 -3.20
C GLU A 185 25.95 2.16 -4.55
N GLU A 186 26.98 3.00 -4.70
CA GLU A 186 27.97 2.89 -5.78
C GLU A 186 28.60 1.49 -5.74
N GLU A 187 28.05 0.51 -6.48
CA GLU A 187 28.74 -0.72 -6.81
C GLU A 187 29.80 -0.44 -7.89
N ASP A 188 30.94 0.02 -7.38
CA ASP A 188 32.22 0.08 -8.06
C ASP A 188 32.78 -1.36 -8.21
N GLU A 189 32.22 -2.17 -9.11
CA GLU A 189 32.85 -3.42 -9.55
C GLU A 189 33.16 -3.40 -11.05
N SER A 190 34.39 -2.97 -11.31
CA SER A 190 35.10 -3.15 -12.57
C SER A 190 35.05 -4.62 -13.00
N TYR A 191 34.21 -4.96 -13.97
CA TYR A 191 34.35 -6.18 -14.75
C TYR A 191 35.58 -6.03 -15.66
N PHE A 192 36.71 -6.37 -15.06
CA PHE A 192 37.99 -6.61 -15.68
C PHE A 192 37.81 -7.82 -16.62
N LEU A 193 37.91 -7.58 -17.92
CA LEU A 193 38.03 -8.61 -18.95
C LEU A 193 39.29 -9.44 -18.68
N GLU A 194 39.14 -10.64 -18.11
CA GLU A 194 40.15 -11.70 -18.27
C GLU A 194 39.73 -12.62 -19.42
N GLU A 195 40.24 -12.27 -20.59
CA GLU A 195 40.68 -13.21 -21.61
C GLU A 195 41.54 -14.31 -20.95
N ASP A 196 41.08 -15.56 -20.95
CA ASP A 196 41.69 -16.65 -21.73
C ASP A 196 41.46 -18.07 -21.18
N TYR A 197 41.37 -19.00 -22.13
CA TYR A 197 41.55 -20.47 -22.09
C TYR A 197 40.30 -21.37 -22.09
N LEU A 198 39.81 -21.63 -23.32
CA LEU A 198 39.81 -22.93 -24.03
C LEU A 198 39.69 -24.21 -23.17
N ASP A 199 38.69 -25.04 -23.47
CA ASP A 199 38.99 -26.32 -24.14
C ASP A 199 37.75 -26.92 -24.82
N ASP A 200 38.02 -27.53 -25.97
CA ASP A 200 37.12 -28.21 -26.90
C ASP A 200 36.37 -29.40 -26.26
N ASP A 201 35.17 -29.71 -26.75
CA ASP A 201 34.78 -31.07 -27.15
C ASP A 201 33.33 -31.10 -27.71
N ASP A 202 33.26 -31.40 -29.01
CA ASP A 202 32.25 -32.19 -29.73
C ASP A 202 30.77 -32.05 -29.36
N PHE A 203 30.02 -31.31 -30.19
CA PHE A 203 28.61 -31.63 -30.42
C PHE A 203 28.31 -31.70 -31.93
N ASP A 204 28.33 -32.94 -32.42
CA ASP A 204 27.95 -33.38 -33.76
C ASP A 204 26.52 -32.93 -34.09
N MET A 205 26.36 -32.08 -35.11
CA MET A 205 25.07 -31.76 -35.71
C MET A 205 24.72 -32.85 -36.73
N GLU A 206 24.03 -33.89 -36.27
CA GLU A 206 23.47 -34.92 -37.16
C GLU A 206 22.13 -34.43 -37.75
N GLU A 207 22.05 -34.49 -39.07
CA GLU A 207 20.94 -34.03 -39.91
C GLU A 207 19.63 -34.79 -39.58
N GLY A 208 18.59 -34.04 -39.18
CA GLY A 208 17.23 -34.56 -39.08
C GLY A 208 16.45 -34.27 -40.36
N GLU A 209 16.30 -35.28 -41.22
CA GLU A 209 15.28 -35.37 -42.28
C GLU A 209 13.89 -35.19 -41.66
N TRP A 210 13.15 -34.17 -42.08
CA TRP A 210 11.72 -34.06 -41.84
C TRP A 210 11.00 -34.48 -43.12
N ASP A 211 10.58 -35.74 -43.15
CA ASP A 211 9.55 -36.26 -44.05
C ASP A 211 8.21 -35.66 -43.62
N ASP A 212 7.71 -34.66 -44.35
CA ASP A 212 6.31 -34.25 -44.28
C ASP A 212 5.52 -35.01 -45.36
N ASP A 213 4.90 -36.10 -44.92
CA ASP A 213 3.85 -36.82 -45.64
C ASP A 213 2.62 -35.90 -45.78
N ASP A 214 2.44 -35.37 -46.99
CA ASP A 214 1.16 -34.82 -47.46
C ASP A 214 0.15 -35.96 -47.62
N GLU A 215 -0.77 -36.17 -46.67
CA GLU A 215 -2.01 -36.87 -46.94
C GLU A 215 -3.16 -36.43 -45.99
N ASP A 216 -4.33 -36.29 -46.61
CA ASP A 216 -5.68 -36.13 -46.03
C ASP A 216 -6.07 -34.72 -45.51
N ASP A 217 -7.23 -34.14 -45.84
CA ASP A 217 -8.40 -34.76 -46.41
C ASP A 217 -9.36 -33.75 -47.04
N SER A 218 -10.03 -34.27 -48.05
CA SER A 218 -10.99 -33.57 -48.89
C SER A 218 -12.28 -33.19 -48.15
N PHE A 219 -12.68 -31.94 -48.36
CA PHE A 219 -14.04 -31.44 -48.19
C PHE A 219 -15.08 -32.42 -48.75
N LEU A 220 -16.12 -32.75 -47.98
CA LEU A 220 -17.47 -32.93 -48.52
C LEU A 220 -18.55 -32.75 -47.44
N PHE A 221 -19.33 -31.68 -47.64
CA PHE A 221 -20.63 -31.39 -47.03
C PHE A 221 -21.66 -32.49 -47.30
N GLY A 222 -22.63 -32.68 -46.39
CA GLY A 222 -23.84 -33.44 -46.74
C GLY A 222 -24.83 -33.69 -45.61
N PHE A 223 -25.77 -32.77 -45.46
CA PHE A 223 -27.04 -32.88 -44.73
C PHE A 223 -27.87 -34.13 -45.12
N SER A 224 -28.37 -34.87 -44.13
CA SER A 224 -29.80 -35.19 -43.87
C SER A 224 -29.94 -36.41 -42.94
#